data_AF-A0A536VMM8-F1
#
_entry.id   AF-A0A536VMM8-F1
#
_cell.length_a   1.000
_cell.length_b   1.000
_cell.length_c   1.000
_cell.angle_alpha   90.00
_cell.angle_beta   90.00
_cell.angle_gamma   90.00
#
_symmetry.space_group_name_H-M   'P 1'
#
loop_
_entity.id
_entity.type
_entity.pdbx_description
1 polymer ?
#
loop_
_entity_poly.entity_id
_entity_poly.type
_entity_poly.pdbx_seq_one_letter_code
_entity_poly.pdbx_strand_id
1 'polypeptide(L)' 'MNGVTGRMGLNQHLVRSIVAIRQQGGVTLPGGGTVVPDPILVGRSEAKLREIARAHGIARVSTDLD' A
#
# COMPACT_ATOMS: atom_id res chain seq x y z
N MET A 1 5.48 -2.68 1.57
CA MET A 1 5.35 -1.48 2.41
C MET A 1 5.43 -1.88 3.87
N ASN A 2 6.60 -1.70 4.47
CA ASN A 2 6.81 -1.93 5.90
C ASN A 2 6.49 -0.64 6.69
N GLY A 3 6.00 -0.77 7.93
CA GLY A 3 5.72 0.37 8.83
C GLY A 3 4.35 1.04 8.65
N VAL A 4 3.46 0.46 7.84
CA VAL A 4 2.12 1.01 7.57
C VAL A 4 1.17 0.97 8.76
N THR A 5 1.50 0.26 9.83
CA THR A 5 0.74 0.27 11.10
C THR A 5 1.02 1.51 11.94
N GLY A 6 2.06 2.29 11.62
CA GLY A 6 2.36 3.57 12.26
C GLY A 6 1.61 4.75 11.63
N ARG A 7 1.49 5.86 12.37
CA ARG A 7 0.71 7.05 11.93
C ARG A 7 1.17 7.62 10.60
N MET A 8 2.48 7.78 10.40
CA MET A 8 3.04 8.34 9.16
C MET A 8 2.94 7.34 8.00
N GLY A 9 3.27 6.07 8.26
CA GLY A 9 3.17 4.97 7.30
C GLY A 9 1.76 4.82 6.72
N LEU A 10 0.75 4.81 7.59
CA LEU A 10 -0.65 4.73 7.18
C LEU A 10 -1.09 5.99 6.41
N ASN A 11 -0.99 7.16 7.05
CA ASN A 11 -1.65 8.34 6.53
C ASN A 11 -0.93 8.93 5.31
N GLN A 12 0.40 9.05 5.37
CA GLN A 12 1.15 9.75 4.33
C GLN A 12 1.55 8.79 3.21
N HIS A 13 2.17 7.67 3.55
CA HIS A 13 2.74 6.79 2.52
C HIS A 13 1.71 5.84 1.92
N LEU A 14 0.84 5.23 2.74
CA LEU A 14 -0.16 4.31 2.22
C LEU A 14 -1.36 5.06 1.63
N VAL A 15 -2.10 5.80 2.47
CA VAL A 15 -3.38 6.41 2.07
C VAL A 15 -3.19 7.55 1.07
N ARG A 16 -2.37 8.56 1.41
CA ARG A 16 -2.21 9.76 0.57
C ARG A 16 -1.29 9.57 -0.63
N SER A 17 -0.49 8.50 -0.67
CA SER A 17 0.36 8.20 -1.83
C SER A 17 -0.08 6.94 -2.56
N ILE A 18 0.21 5.73 -2.06
CA ILE A 18 0.03 4.51 -2.85
C ILE A 18 -1.45 4.23 -3.18
N VAL A 19 -2.35 4.36 -2.21
CA VAL A 19 -3.79 4.18 -2.43
C VAL A 19 -4.33 5.26 -3.36
N ALA A 20 -3.94 6.52 -3.17
CA ALA A 20 -4.32 7.62 -4.05
C ALA A 20 -3.86 7.39 -5.51
N ILE A 21 -2.62 6.95 -5.72
CA ILE A 21 -2.09 6.60 -7.05
C ILE A 21 -2.92 5.48 -7.68
N ARG A 22 -3.26 4.42 -6.93
CA ARG A 22 -4.11 3.33 -7.43
C ARG A 22 -5.50 3.82 -7.83
N GLN A 23 -6.10 4.71 -7.03
CA GLN A 23 -7.42 5.31 -7.33
C GLN A 23 -7.38 6.22 -8.56
N GLN A 24 -6.24 6.86 -8.84
CA GLN A 24 -6.01 7.66 -10.05
C GLN A 24 -5.76 6.80 -11.29
N GLY A 25 -5.71 5.47 -11.16
CA GLY A 25 -5.41 4.55 -12.26
C GLY A 25 -3.91 4.35 -12.52
N GLY A 26 -3.03 4.83 -11.64
CA GLY A 26 -1.58 4.66 -11.73
C GLY A 26 -0.82 5.93 -12.10
N VAL A 27 0.49 5.78 -12.33
CA VAL A 27 1.39 6.87 -12.75
C VAL A 27 1.64 6.74 -14.25
N THR A 28 1.35 7.80 -15.00
CA THR A 28 1.63 7.88 -16.44
C THR A 28 3.13 8.09 -16.67
N LEU A 29 3.70 7.30 -17.58
CA LEU A 29 5.10 7.39 -17.98
C LEU A 29 5.24 8.24 -19.26
N PRO A 30 6.40 8.86 -19.50
CA PRO A 30 6.64 9.64 -20.72
C PRO A 30 6.40 8.87 -22.03
N GLY A 31 6.56 7.55 -22.03
CA GLY A 31 6.31 6.67 -23.18
C GLY A 31 4.85 6.27 -23.39
N GLY A 32 3.90 6.85 -22.65
CA GLY A 32 2.46 6.58 -22.79
C GLY A 32 1.93 5.36 -22.01
N GLY A 33 2.80 4.61 -21.34
CA GLY A 33 2.39 3.53 -20.43
C GLY A 33 1.93 4.05 -19.06
N THR A 34 1.24 3.21 -18.31
CA THR A 34 0.80 3.51 -16.93
C THR A 34 1.28 2.43 -15.97
N VAL A 35 1.82 2.85 -14.82
CA VAL A 35 2.26 1.94 -13.75
C VAL A 35 1.29 2.02 -12.59
N VAL A 36 0.64 0.91 -12.25
CA VAL A 36 -0.23 0.79 -11.08
C VAL A 36 0.54 0.04 -9.98
N PRO A 37 0.77 0.65 -8.80
CA PRO A 37 1.38 -0.05 -7.69
C PRO A 37 0.47 -1.18 -7.18
N ASP A 38 1.03 -2.39 -7.03
CA ASP A 38 0.43 -3.49 -6.26
C ASP A 38 1.24 -3.70 -4.96
N PRO A 39 0.87 -3.06 -3.84
CA PRO A 39 1.64 -3.14 -2.62
C PRO A 39 1.39 -4.45 -1.85
N ILE A 40 2.45 -5.00 -1.25
CA ILE A 40 2.35 -5.94 -0.12
C ILE A 40 2.56 -5.19 1.18
N LEU A 41 1.68 -5.32 2.17
CA LEU A 41 1.86 -4.71 3.50
C LEU A 41 2.66 -5.63 4.39
N VAL A 42 3.71 -5.11 5.02
CA VAL A 42 4.58 -5.88 5.91
C VAL A 42 4.65 -5.23 7.28
N GLY A 43 4.68 -6.04 8.33
CA GLY A 43 4.77 -5.54 9.71
C GLY A 43 4.58 -6.65 10.74
N ARG A 44 4.63 -6.28 12.02
CA ARG A 44 4.67 -7.26 13.13
C ARG A 44 3.33 -7.86 13.54
N SER A 45 2.21 -7.23 13.18
CA SER A 45 0.87 -7.63 13.63
C SER A 45 -0.01 -7.93 12.43
N GLU A 46 -0.16 -9.21 12.12
CA GLU A 46 -0.95 -9.68 10.98
C GLU A 46 -2.40 -9.18 11.03
N ALA A 47 -3.03 -9.22 12.21
CA ALA A 47 -4.40 -8.74 12.38
C ALA A 47 -4.56 -7.27 11.97
N LYS A 48 -3.66 -6.39 12.44
CA LYS A 48 -3.67 -4.96 12.05
C LYS A 48 -3.38 -4.77 10.57
N LEU A 49 -2.44 -5.54 10.01
CA LEU A 49 -2.14 -5.49 8.58
C LEU A 49 -3.36 -5.89 7.75
N ARG A 50 -4.07 -6.96 8.12
CA ARG A 50 -5.28 -7.43 7.43
C ARG A 50 -6.41 -6.41 7.52
N GLU A 51 -6.57 -5.75 8.66
CA GLU A 51 -7.56 -4.67 8.82
C GLU A 51 -7.27 -3.50 7.88
N ILE A 52 -6.04 -2.99 7.88
CA ILE A 52 -5.60 -1.90 6.99
C ILE A 52 -5.72 -2.32 5.52
N ALA A 53 -5.32 -3.54 5.19
CA ALA A 53 -5.37 -4.07 3.82
C ALA A 53 -6.81 -4.15 3.31
N ARG A 54 -7.75 -4.66 4.11
CA ARG A 54 -9.18 -4.69 3.76
C ARG A 54 -9.75 -3.29 3.57
N ALA A 55 -9.41 -2.36 4.46
CA ALA A 55 -9.91 -0.97 4.39
C ALA A 55 -9.48 -0.23 3.12
N HIS A 56 -8.38 -0.66 2.47
CA HIS A 56 -7.81 0.01 1.30
C HIS A 56 -7.71 -0.87 0.05
N GLY A 57 -8.39 -2.01 0.03
CA GLY A 57 -8.44 -2.91 -1.14
C GLY A 57 -7.05 -3.44 -1.54
N ILE A 58 -6.28 -3.90 -0.56
CA ILE A 58 -4.95 -4.49 -0.77
C ILE A 58 -5.03 -5.99 -0.45
N ALA A 59 -4.60 -6.82 -1.40
CA ALA A 59 -4.73 -8.27 -1.27
C ALA A 59 -3.59 -8.90 -0.45
N ARG A 60 -2.39 -8.32 -0.52
CA ARG A 60 -1.16 -8.95 -0.02
C ARG A 60 -0.73 -8.37 1.32
N VAL A 61 -0.56 -9.24 2.31
CA VAL A 61 0.03 -8.93 3.60
C VAL A 61 1.04 -10.01 3.97
N SER A 62 2.08 -9.65 4.71
CA SER A 62 3.04 -10.59 5.28
C SER A 62 3.50 -10.09 6.64
N THR A 63 3.83 -11.01 7.55
CA THR A 63 4.62 -10.70 8.76
C THR A 63 6.09 -11.02 8.60
N ASP A 64 6.45 -11.70 7.50
CA ASP A 64 7.82 -11.94 7.10
C ASP A 64 8.31 -10.78 6.22
N LEU A 65 9.50 -10.27 6.55
CA LEU A 65 10.13 -9.17 5.84
C LEU A 65 11.17 -9.65 4.81
N ASP A 66 11.63 -10.89 4.95
CA ASP A 66 12.66 -11.49 4.10
C ASP A 66 12.05 -12.21 2.87
#